data_AF-A0A0B2BTV2-F1
#
_entry.id   AF-A0A0B2BTV2-F1
#
_cell.length_a   1.000
_cell.length_b   1.000
_cell.length_c   1.000
_cell.angle_alpha   90.00
_cell.angle_beta   90.00
_cell.angle_gamma   90.00
#
_symmetry.space_group_name_H-M   'P 1'
#
loop_
_entity.id
_entity.type
_entity.pdbx_description
1 polymer ?
#
loop_
_entity_poly.entity_id
_entity_poly.type
_entity_poly.pdbx_seq_one_letter_code
_entity_poly.pdbx_strand_id
1 'polypeptide(L)'
;MNEDYARDLWHMGASHALAAAAVARRAQEWAEVSGAENPEIAVTNGRYSPSIFLLIGYSLEILLKTACIAHGSDPKELRDIGHDLEAALTSAERLGFCSSAPQLRKIVELLRQPHREHHFRYSGMDDFPLPADVDEVLGNLNHLAWELEVMLFPQDP
;
A
#
# COMPACT_ATOMS: atom_id res chain seq x y z
N MET A 1 -15.93 11.72 14.20
CA MET A 1 -14.68 11.09 13.75
C MET A 1 -14.27 10.07 14.78
N ASN A 2 -14.04 8.82 14.39
CA ASN A 2 -13.56 7.78 15.31
C ASN A 2 -12.02 7.79 15.28
N GLU A 3 -11.42 8.77 15.96
CA GLU A 3 -9.98 9.04 15.88
C GLU A 3 -9.13 7.84 16.29
N ASP A 4 -9.48 7.15 17.37
CA ASP A 4 -8.73 5.98 17.83
C ASP A 4 -8.75 4.86 16.78
N TYR A 5 -9.90 4.63 16.14
CA TYR A 5 -10.00 3.66 15.06
C TYR A 5 -9.18 4.06 13.82
N ALA A 6 -9.15 5.35 13.49
CA ALA A 6 -8.29 5.84 12.40
C ALA A 6 -6.80 5.65 12.71
N ARG A 7 -6.38 5.94 13.95
CA ARG A 7 -5.01 5.72 14.43
C ARG A 7 -4.61 4.25 14.42
N ASP A 8 -5.52 3.36 14.82
CA ASP A 8 -5.30 1.90 14.76
C ASP A 8 -5.09 1.42 13.32
N LEU A 9 -5.97 1.86 12.40
CA LEU A 9 -5.82 1.55 10.97
C LEU A 9 -4.51 2.13 10.42
N TRP A 10 -4.16 3.37 10.78
CA TRP A 10 -2.89 3.98 10.39
C TRP A 10 -1.69 3.13 10.82
N HIS A 11 -1.62 2.73 12.09
CA HIS A 11 -0.55 1.86 12.59
C HIS A 11 -0.46 0.55 11.81
N MET A 12 -1.61 -0.06 11.49
CA MET A 12 -1.67 -1.30 10.72
C MET A 12 -1.16 -1.11 9.28
N GLY A 13 -1.64 -0.08 8.58
CA GLY A 13 -1.23 0.22 7.20
C GLY A 13 0.26 0.56 7.11
N ALA A 14 0.74 1.46 7.99
CA ALA A 14 2.15 1.81 8.10
C ALA A 14 3.04 0.59 8.41
N SER A 15 2.58 -0.31 9.28
CA SER A 15 3.31 -1.55 9.59
C SER A 15 3.45 -2.46 8.37
N HIS A 16 2.42 -2.54 7.52
CA HIS A 16 2.51 -3.28 6.26
C HIS A 16 3.49 -2.65 5.27
N ALA A 17 3.53 -1.31 5.16
CA ALA A 17 4.54 -0.62 4.34
C ALA A 17 5.97 -0.93 4.82
N LEU A 18 6.21 -0.85 6.13
CA LEU A 18 7.51 -1.18 6.73
C LEU A 18 7.90 -2.63 6.49
N ALA A 19 6.95 -3.56 6.63
CA ALA A 19 7.18 -4.98 6.34
C ALA A 19 7.50 -5.20 4.86
N ALA A 20 6.78 -4.56 3.94
CA ALA A 20 7.05 -4.63 2.51
C ALA A 20 8.48 -4.16 2.18
N ALA A 21 8.88 -3.02 2.74
CA ALA A 21 10.23 -2.48 2.56
C ALA A 21 11.32 -3.42 3.13
N ALA A 22 11.07 -4.04 4.28
CA ALA A 22 11.99 -5.01 4.86
C ALA A 22 12.14 -6.27 4.00
N VAL A 23 11.04 -6.80 3.46
CA VAL A 23 11.06 -7.96 2.56
C VAL A 23 11.74 -7.64 1.24
N ALA A 24 11.46 -6.47 0.65
CA ALA A 24 12.10 -6.00 -0.58
C ALA A 24 13.63 -5.92 -0.41
N ARG A 25 14.10 -5.30 0.67
CA ARG A 25 15.52 -5.22 0.99
C ARG A 25 16.17 -6.59 1.12
N ARG A 26 15.52 -7.53 1.81
CA ARG A 26 16.05 -8.90 1.96
C ARG A 26 16.06 -9.68 0.65
N ALA A 27 15.06 -9.47 -0.21
CA ALA A 27 15.03 -10.08 -1.54
C ALA A 27 16.18 -9.57 -2.41
N GLN A 28 16.45 -8.27 -2.38
CA GLN A 28 17.57 -7.63 -3.08
C GLN A 28 18.92 -8.14 -2.57
N GLU A 29 19.15 -8.08 -1.25
CA GLU A 29 20.39 -8.58 -0.62
C GLU A 29 20.66 -10.05 -0.97
N TRP A 30 19.61 -10.89 -0.95
CA TRP A 30 19.72 -12.29 -1.31
C TRP A 30 20.12 -12.47 -2.78
N ALA A 31 19.50 -11.72 -3.70
CA ALA A 31 19.79 -11.80 -5.11
C ALA A 31 21.25 -11.44 -5.42
N GLU A 32 21.76 -10.37 -4.80
CA GLU A 32 23.15 -9.94 -4.89
C GLU A 32 24.12 -11.02 -4.39
N VAL A 33 23.89 -11.55 -3.18
CA VAL A 33 24.75 -12.59 -2.57
C VAL A 33 24.71 -13.90 -3.36
N SER A 34 23.57 -14.22 -3.97
CA SER A 34 23.41 -15.43 -4.79
C SER A 34 24.00 -15.32 -6.20
N GLY A 35 24.46 -14.13 -6.61
CA GLY A 35 25.01 -13.87 -7.94
C GLY A 35 23.94 -13.91 -9.04
N ALA A 36 22.72 -13.46 -8.75
CA ALA A 36 21.67 -13.34 -9.76
C ALA A 36 22.11 -12.40 -10.89
N GLU A 37 21.75 -12.73 -12.13
CA GLU A 37 22.13 -11.93 -13.31
C GLU A 37 21.54 -10.52 -13.28
N ASN A 38 20.31 -10.38 -12.77
CA ASN A 38 19.57 -9.12 -12.64
C ASN A 38 18.96 -9.00 -11.22
N PRO A 39 19.76 -8.61 -10.20
CA PRO A 39 19.30 -8.55 -8.82
C PRO A 39 18.08 -7.64 -8.59
N GLU A 40 17.96 -6.56 -9.35
CA GLU A 40 16.85 -5.60 -9.31
C GLU A 40 15.49 -6.21 -9.68
N ILE A 41 15.47 -7.29 -10.46
CA ILE A 41 14.24 -8.00 -10.79
C ILE A 41 13.74 -8.81 -9.58
N ALA A 42 14.58 -9.07 -8.58
CA ALA A 42 14.21 -9.90 -7.43
C ALA A 42 13.03 -9.32 -6.63
N VAL A 43 12.87 -8.01 -6.62
CA VAL A 43 11.79 -7.32 -5.89
C VAL A 43 10.52 -7.17 -6.72
N THR A 44 10.61 -7.13 -8.06
CA THR A 44 9.47 -6.94 -8.97
C THR A 44 8.92 -8.23 -9.54
N ASN A 45 9.78 -9.21 -9.84
CA ASN A 45 9.40 -10.50 -10.42
C ASN A 45 10.22 -11.68 -9.87
N GLY A 46 10.87 -11.52 -8.71
CA GLY A 46 11.60 -12.59 -8.05
C GLY A 46 10.71 -13.45 -7.15
N ARG A 47 11.30 -14.50 -6.55
CA ARG A 47 10.61 -15.44 -5.65
C ARG A 47 9.81 -14.77 -4.52
N TYR A 48 10.25 -13.63 -4.03
CA TYR A 48 9.65 -12.93 -2.90
C TYR A 48 8.71 -11.79 -3.33
N SER A 49 8.65 -11.48 -4.61
CA SER A 49 7.82 -10.38 -5.14
C SER A 49 6.32 -10.53 -4.84
N PRO A 50 5.69 -11.74 -4.83
CA PRO A 50 4.29 -11.84 -4.39
C PRO A 50 4.08 -11.38 -2.94
N SER A 51 4.99 -11.72 -2.03
CA SER A 51 4.93 -11.27 -0.64
C SER A 51 5.09 -9.76 -0.51
N ILE A 52 5.97 -9.16 -1.32
CA ILE A 52 6.18 -7.71 -1.36
C ILE A 52 4.89 -7.01 -1.81
N PHE A 53 4.33 -7.40 -2.95
CA PHE A 53 3.13 -6.76 -3.50
C PHE A 53 1.87 -7.05 -2.68
N LEU A 54 1.78 -8.21 -2.00
CA LEU A 54 0.72 -8.48 -1.03
C LEU A 54 0.73 -7.45 0.11
N LEU A 55 1.90 -7.18 0.69
CA LEU A 55 2.06 -6.23 1.78
C LEU A 55 1.82 -4.79 1.32
N ILE A 56 2.29 -4.43 0.12
CA ILE A 56 1.98 -3.14 -0.53
C ILE A 56 0.47 -2.98 -0.71
N GLY A 57 -0.22 -3.99 -1.24
CA GLY A 57 -1.66 -3.96 -1.46
C GLY A 57 -2.45 -3.77 -0.16
N TYR A 58 -2.09 -4.49 0.91
CA TYR A 58 -2.71 -4.29 2.22
C TYR A 58 -2.43 -2.91 2.80
N SER A 59 -1.17 -2.46 2.74
CA SER A 59 -0.81 -1.13 3.22
C SER A 59 -1.64 -0.06 2.52
N LEU A 60 -1.71 -0.11 1.19
CA LEU A 60 -2.48 0.82 0.38
C LEU A 60 -3.97 0.79 0.72
N GLU A 61 -4.58 -0.39 0.80
CA GLU A 61 -5.98 -0.54 1.18
C GLU A 61 -6.26 0.09 2.55
N ILE A 62 -5.45 -0.25 3.55
CA ILE A 62 -5.67 0.18 4.93
C ILE A 62 -5.45 1.68 5.06
N LEU A 63 -4.40 2.25 4.47
CA LEU A 63 -4.14 3.69 4.51
C LEU A 63 -5.25 4.50 3.79
N LEU A 64 -5.77 4.00 2.66
CA LEU A 64 -6.91 4.65 1.99
C LEU A 64 -8.19 4.58 2.84
N LYS A 65 -8.42 3.48 3.56
CA LYS A 65 -9.53 3.36 4.52
C LYS A 65 -9.33 4.26 5.73
N THR A 66 -8.09 4.41 6.21
CA THR A 66 -7.74 5.41 7.24
C THR A 66 -8.13 6.80 6.79
N ALA A 67 -7.80 7.18 5.56
CA ALA A 67 -8.19 8.48 4.98
C ALA A 67 -9.72 8.67 4.97
N CYS A 68 -10.48 7.63 4.61
CA CYS A 68 -11.94 7.68 4.68
C CYS A 68 -12.46 7.96 6.10
N ILE A 69 -11.95 7.28 7.13
CA ILE A 69 -12.38 7.50 8.52
C ILE A 69 -11.96 8.87 9.04
N ALA A 70 -10.73 9.29 8.74
CA ALA A 70 -10.22 10.60 9.12
C ALA A 70 -11.08 11.73 8.53
N HIS A 71 -11.64 11.52 7.33
CA HIS A 71 -12.57 12.44 6.67
C HIS A 71 -14.06 12.16 6.96
N GLY A 72 -14.38 11.34 7.97
CA GLY A 72 -15.73 11.23 8.52
C GLY A 72 -16.62 10.11 7.98
N SER A 73 -16.08 9.14 7.24
CA SER A 73 -16.82 7.93 6.85
C SER A 73 -17.24 7.07 8.04
N ASP A 74 -18.35 6.35 7.92
CA ASP A 74 -18.75 5.33 8.91
C ASP A 74 -17.89 4.06 8.71
N PRO A 75 -17.30 3.47 9.77
CA PRO A 75 -16.61 2.18 9.71
C PRO A 75 -17.37 1.05 8.99
N LYS A 76 -18.71 1.11 8.94
CA LYS A 76 -19.53 0.17 8.16
C LYS A 76 -19.25 0.28 6.65
N GLU A 77 -19.11 1.49 6.12
CA GLU A 77 -18.87 1.74 4.70
C GLU A 77 -17.51 1.17 4.25
N LEU A 78 -16.51 1.13 5.15
CA LEU A 78 -15.22 0.50 4.86
C LEU A 78 -15.32 -1.00 4.58
N ARG A 79 -16.29 -1.68 5.22
CA ARG A 79 -16.48 -3.12 5.00
C ARG A 79 -17.07 -3.39 3.62
N ASP A 80 -17.94 -2.49 3.15
CA ASP A 80 -18.55 -2.59 1.82
C ASP A 80 -17.52 -2.31 0.72
N ILE A 81 -16.51 -1.48 0.98
CA ILE A 81 -15.37 -1.25 0.07
C ILE A 81 -14.54 -2.54 -0.12
N GLY A 82 -14.44 -3.40 0.90
CA GLY A 82 -13.70 -4.66 0.81
C GLY A 82 -12.23 -4.43 0.40
N HIS A 83 -11.71 -5.24 -0.52
CA HIS A 83 -10.33 -5.14 -1.04
C HIS A 83 -10.21 -4.27 -2.30
N ASP A 84 -11.19 -3.41 -2.58
CA ASP A 84 -11.20 -2.58 -3.79
C ASP A 84 -10.44 -1.26 -3.56
N LEU A 85 -9.19 -1.20 -4.04
CA LEU A 85 -8.30 -0.05 -3.87
C LEU A 85 -8.83 1.21 -4.57
N GLU A 86 -9.47 1.06 -5.73
CA GLU A 86 -10.00 2.18 -6.49
C GLU A 86 -11.23 2.77 -5.80
N ALA A 87 -12.12 1.91 -5.29
CA ALA A 87 -13.25 2.34 -4.48
C ALA A 87 -12.79 3.05 -3.19
N ALA A 88 -11.74 2.53 -2.53
CA ALA A 88 -11.17 3.16 -1.34
C ALA A 88 -10.63 4.56 -1.62
N LEU A 89 -9.81 4.74 -2.66
CA LEU A 89 -9.26 6.04 -3.04
C LEU A 89 -10.38 7.01 -3.46
N THR A 90 -11.31 6.56 -4.31
CA THR A 90 -12.43 7.39 -4.78
C THR A 90 -13.31 7.85 -3.62
N SER A 91 -13.55 6.96 -2.64
CA SER A 91 -14.32 7.31 -1.44
C SER A 91 -13.59 8.35 -0.59
N ALA A 92 -12.29 8.17 -0.35
CA ALA A 92 -11.47 9.13 0.38
C ALA A 92 -11.48 10.52 -0.28
N GLU A 93 -11.27 10.57 -1.61
CA GLU A 93 -11.28 11.82 -2.38
C GLU A 93 -12.64 12.52 -2.34
N ARG A 94 -13.73 11.76 -2.44
CA ARG A 94 -15.10 12.30 -2.29
C ARG A 94 -15.35 12.90 -0.91
N LEU A 95 -14.71 12.38 0.13
CA LEU A 95 -14.77 12.90 1.50
C LEU A 95 -13.80 14.08 1.73
N GLY A 96 -13.05 14.49 0.71
CA GLY A 96 -12.16 15.65 0.74
C GLY A 96 -10.69 15.31 1.05
N PHE A 97 -10.32 14.03 1.05
CA PHE A 97 -8.91 13.64 1.15
C PHE A 97 -8.19 13.91 -0.18
N CYS A 98 -7.10 14.66 -0.14
CA CYS A 98 -6.26 14.94 -1.31
C CYS A 98 -4.81 14.60 -0.99
N SER A 99 -4.34 13.42 -1.40
CA SER A 99 -2.93 13.05 -1.26
C SER A 99 -2.06 13.80 -2.26
N SER A 100 -0.88 14.20 -1.82
CA SER A 100 0.20 14.74 -2.65
C SER A 100 1.22 13.68 -3.08
N ALA A 101 0.99 12.40 -2.78
CA ALA A 101 1.80 11.28 -3.27
C ALA A 101 1.76 11.24 -4.82
N PRO A 102 2.89 11.46 -5.52
CA PRO A 102 2.89 11.77 -6.96
C PRO A 102 2.27 10.71 -7.87
N GLN A 103 2.34 9.44 -7.50
CA GLN A 103 1.90 8.31 -8.34
C GLN A 103 0.76 7.51 -7.72
N LEU A 104 0.11 8.01 -6.66
CA LEU A 104 -0.87 7.22 -5.90
C LEU A 104 -1.94 6.59 -6.77
N ARG A 105 -2.58 7.37 -7.64
CA ARG A 105 -3.65 6.87 -8.53
C ARG A 105 -3.15 5.82 -9.51
N LYS A 106 -1.95 6.01 -10.06
CA LYS A 106 -1.31 5.05 -10.98
C LYS A 106 -1.00 3.74 -10.26
N ILE A 107 -0.48 3.80 -9.03
CA ILE A 107 -0.20 2.62 -8.20
C ILE A 107 -1.49 1.87 -7.88
N VAL A 108 -2.56 2.60 -7.48
CA VAL A 108 -3.88 2.03 -7.26
C VAL A 108 -4.40 1.33 -8.52
N GLU A 109 -4.27 1.94 -9.69
CA GLU A 109 -4.72 1.37 -10.96
C GLU A 109 -4.00 0.06 -11.30
N LEU A 110 -2.68 -0.01 -11.11
CA LEU A 110 -1.89 -1.21 -11.38
C LEU A 110 -2.21 -2.35 -10.39
N LEU A 111 -2.46 -2.02 -9.12
CA LEU A 111 -2.63 -3.01 -8.06
C LEU A 111 -4.08 -3.41 -7.80
N ARG A 112 -5.08 -2.64 -8.27
CA ARG A 112 -6.51 -2.88 -7.92
C ARG A 112 -6.96 -4.29 -8.23
N GLN A 113 -6.63 -4.81 -9.42
CA GLN A 113 -7.09 -6.13 -9.86
C GLN A 113 -6.34 -7.25 -9.14
N PRO A 114 -4.99 -7.32 -9.18
CA PRO A 114 -4.27 -8.43 -8.53
C PRO A 114 -4.47 -8.45 -7.00
N HIS A 115 -4.65 -7.30 -6.36
CA HIS A 115 -4.98 -7.22 -4.92
C HIS A 115 -6.39 -7.76 -4.62
N ARG A 116 -7.40 -7.27 -5.35
CA ARG A 116 -8.80 -7.65 -5.15
C ARG A 116 -9.04 -9.14 -5.40
N GLU A 117 -8.36 -9.72 -6.38
CA GLU A 117 -8.48 -11.12 -6.77
C GLU A 117 -7.50 -12.04 -6.00
N HIS A 118 -6.78 -11.49 -5.01
CA HIS A 118 -5.82 -12.23 -4.18
C HIS A 118 -4.71 -12.94 -4.96
N HIS A 119 -4.33 -12.41 -6.12
CA HIS A 119 -3.34 -13.04 -7.01
C HIS A 119 -2.00 -13.25 -6.32
N PHE A 120 -1.60 -12.30 -5.46
CA PHE A 120 -0.35 -12.38 -4.68
C PHE A 120 -0.31 -13.54 -3.67
N ARG A 121 -1.44 -14.20 -3.41
CA ARG A 121 -1.53 -15.33 -2.46
C ARG A 121 -1.45 -16.70 -3.13
N TYR A 122 -1.91 -16.82 -4.38
CA TYR A 122 -2.26 -18.13 -4.96
C TYR A 122 -1.75 -18.37 -6.40
N SER A 123 -1.13 -17.39 -7.06
CA SER A 123 -0.83 -17.44 -8.51
C SER A 123 0.47 -16.70 -8.87
N GLY A 124 1.08 -17.10 -10.00
CA GLY A 124 2.23 -16.41 -10.59
C GLY A 124 1.86 -15.01 -11.08
N MET A 125 2.81 -14.07 -11.04
CA MET A 125 2.57 -12.66 -11.35
C MET A 125 2.78 -12.31 -12.83
N ASP A 126 3.05 -13.31 -13.68
CA ASP A 126 3.45 -13.13 -15.08
C ASP A 126 2.37 -12.43 -15.94
N ASP A 127 1.11 -12.44 -15.49
CA ASP A 127 -0.04 -11.90 -16.22
C ASP A 127 -0.40 -10.43 -15.88
N PHE A 128 0.27 -9.81 -14.90
CA PHE A 128 -0.09 -8.46 -14.44
C PHE A 128 1.01 -7.42 -14.67
N PRO A 129 0.67 -6.22 -15.19
CA PRO A 129 1.60 -5.11 -15.23
C PRO A 129 1.80 -4.58 -13.82
N LEU A 130 2.84 -5.05 -13.13
CA LEU A 130 3.22 -4.54 -11.82
C LEU A 130 4.09 -3.29 -11.94
N PRO A 131 4.13 -2.43 -10.91
CA PRO A 131 5.08 -1.33 -10.84
C PRO A 131 6.51 -1.83 -11.07
N ALA A 132 7.22 -1.17 -12.01
CA ALA A 132 8.59 -1.53 -12.36
C ALA A 132 9.62 -1.11 -11.30
N ASP A 133 9.26 -0.19 -10.41
CA ASP A 133 10.11 0.33 -9.35
C ASP A 133 9.40 0.19 -8.01
N VAL A 134 9.85 -0.78 -7.20
CA VAL A 134 9.31 -1.02 -5.86
C VAL A 134 9.66 0.10 -4.89
N ASP A 135 10.82 0.73 -5.04
CA ASP A 135 11.24 1.84 -4.18
C ASP A 135 10.38 3.08 -4.44
N GLU A 136 10.01 3.35 -5.69
CA GLU A 136 9.04 4.41 -6.03
C GLU A 136 7.68 4.14 -5.36
N VAL A 137 7.19 2.89 -5.41
CA VAL A 137 5.92 2.52 -4.76
C VAL A 137 5.99 2.68 -3.25
N LEU A 138 7.05 2.18 -2.62
CA LEU A 138 7.27 2.31 -1.17
C LEU A 138 7.42 3.77 -0.76
N GLY A 139 8.08 4.59 -1.57
CA GLY A 139 8.17 6.04 -1.38
C GLY A 139 6.80 6.71 -1.36
N ASN A 140 5.91 6.37 -2.29
CA ASN A 140 4.53 6.88 -2.32
C ASN A 140 3.71 6.38 -1.12
N LEU A 141 3.87 5.12 -0.70
CA LEU A 141 3.20 4.58 0.49
C LEU A 141 3.66 5.28 1.77
N ASN A 142 4.97 5.51 1.91
CA ASN A 142 5.52 6.23 3.06
C ASN A 142 5.05 7.68 3.08
N HIS A 143 4.97 8.33 1.91
CA HIS A 143 4.42 9.68 1.79
C HIS A 143 2.95 9.72 2.21
N LEU A 144 2.12 8.81 1.70
CA LEU A 144 0.72 8.68 2.10
C LEU A 144 0.56 8.43 3.61
N ALA A 145 1.38 7.53 4.17
CA ALA A 145 1.37 7.26 5.60
C ALA A 145 1.74 8.52 6.42
N TRP A 146 2.75 9.27 5.99
CA TRP A 146 3.15 10.53 6.63
C TRP A 146 2.05 11.60 6.57
N GLU A 147 1.35 11.76 5.44
CA GLU A 147 0.24 12.71 5.33
C GLU A 147 -0.87 12.41 6.34
N LEU A 148 -1.20 11.13 6.49
CA LEU A 148 -2.20 10.67 7.46
C LEU A 148 -1.68 10.78 8.89
N GLU A 149 -0.38 10.59 9.12
CA GLU A 149 0.23 10.76 10.44
C GLU A 149 0.08 12.21 10.93
N VAL A 150 0.45 13.17 10.09
CA VAL A 150 0.34 14.61 10.41
C VAL A 150 -1.11 14.99 10.74
N MET A 151 -2.07 14.38 10.05
CA MET A 151 -3.50 14.61 10.28
C MET A 151 -4.00 13.99 11.60
N LEU A 152 -3.57 12.77 11.93
CA LEU A 152 -4.10 11.98 13.04
C LEU A 152 -3.39 12.21 14.38
N PHE A 153 -2.14 12.67 14.31
CA PHE A 153 -1.25 12.91 15.44
C PHE A 153 -0.70 14.34 15.37
N PRO A 154 -1.57 15.37 15.48
CA PRO A 154 -1.12 16.74 15.52
C PRO A 154 -0.14 16.90 16.69
N GLN A 155 1.04 17.43 16.40
CA GLN A 155 1.98 17.79 17.45
C GLN A 155 1.35 18.96 18.23
N ASP A 156 1.21 18.81 19.55
CA ASP A 156 0.84 19.95 20.40
C ASP A 156 1.89 21.07 20.19
N PRO A 157 1.45 22.33 20.03
CA PRO A 157 2.33 23.45 19.74
C PRO A 157 3.32 23.77 20.86
#